data_AF-A0A1F7UK63-F1
#
_entry.id   AF-A0A1F7UK63-F1
#
_cell.length_a   1.000
_cell.length_b   1.000
_cell.length_c   1.000
_cell.angle_alpha   90.00
_cell.angle_beta   90.00
_cell.angle_gamma   90.00
#
_symmetry.space_group_name_H-M   'P 1'
#
loop_
_entity.id
_entity.type
_entity.pdbx_description
1 polymer ?
#
loop_
_entity_poly.entity_id
_entity_poly.type
_entity_poly.pdbx_seq_one_letter_code
_entity_poly.pdbx_strand_id
1 'polypeptide(L)'
;MKKSFLSFLTALFVSVLLALPAGAQQIQYDLGIRTSDIFFSRPADQLIAGESVRVYGRIHNEGTADVFGFLSFFQSEQIIGDSQVVSVRASGAEEEAWVDFVVPQTAFNIRAEIRGTSPQDQNPANDVAVSSMYTPIVDADGDGVADPQDNCPSVVNANQLDTDGDGQGDACDADDDNDGIPDASEGAQGTSPTNPDSDGDGVADGQDLYPTDPTRSSAPPPPPPPPPPAEQPSSPEPAAEPPAEQSPAVNVPAEIPAPAATTAEETPKIEESAFRITVPAIASVLYRRKAWNVYEFEATSLEGVGDITVLWRFGDDETSAERKITHRYRRPGKYLVTLEVTDTSGTSARDQVKIAISFFNPENPTLWILVGAIVALGLGAIVTARVLEKRKAKGSL
;
A
#
# COMPACT_ATOMS: atom_id res chain seq x y z
N MET A 1 22.33 91.49 15.90
CA MET A 1 22.90 90.15 16.14
C MET A 1 21.95 89.09 15.61
N LYS A 2 22.08 88.68 14.34
CA LYS A 2 21.09 87.83 13.63
C LYS A 2 21.75 86.80 12.69
N LYS A 3 22.84 86.16 13.11
CA LYS A 3 23.56 85.16 12.27
C LYS A 3 23.99 83.87 12.99
N SER A 4 23.50 83.57 14.19
CA SER A 4 24.00 82.41 14.96
C SER A 4 22.94 81.40 15.42
N PHE A 5 21.72 81.42 14.87
CA PHE A 5 20.69 80.44 15.29
C PHE A 5 20.36 79.39 14.22
N LEU A 6 20.76 79.61 12.96
CA LEU A 6 20.42 78.72 11.85
C LEU A 6 21.45 77.60 11.60
N SER A 7 22.61 77.64 12.27
CA SER A 7 23.67 76.63 12.10
C SER A 7 23.64 75.51 13.16
N PHE A 8 22.78 75.59 14.17
CA PHE A 8 22.62 74.53 15.17
C PHE A 8 21.43 73.60 14.85
N LEU A 9 20.47 74.06 14.05
CA LEU A 9 19.32 73.24 13.65
C LEU A 9 19.65 72.26 12.51
N THR A 10 20.68 72.56 11.71
CA THR A 10 21.14 71.67 10.63
C THR A 10 22.10 70.58 11.11
N ALA A 11 22.72 70.72 12.29
CA ALA A 11 23.58 69.69 12.87
C ALA A 11 22.81 68.68 13.75
N LEU A 12 21.62 69.04 14.26
CA LEU A 12 20.81 68.11 15.06
C LEU A 12 19.86 67.24 14.20
N PHE A 13 19.57 67.65 12.96
CA PHE A 13 18.69 66.89 12.06
C PHE A 13 19.45 65.85 11.21
N VAL A 14 20.78 65.89 11.19
CA VAL A 14 21.62 64.93 10.44
C VAL A 14 22.20 63.84 11.36
N SER A 15 22.18 64.02 12.69
CA SER A 15 22.68 63.00 13.66
C SER A 15 21.62 62.09 14.28
N VAL A 16 20.34 62.20 13.89
CA VAL A 16 19.26 61.30 14.38
C VAL A 16 18.78 60.33 13.27
N LEU A 17 19.50 60.24 12.14
CA LEU A 17 19.18 59.29 11.07
C LEU A 17 20.15 58.10 10.97
N LEU A 18 21.13 58.00 11.88
CA LEU A 18 22.20 56.99 11.82
C LEU A 18 22.50 56.44 13.23
N ALA A 19 21.55 55.71 13.82
CA ALA A 19 21.84 54.75 14.89
C ALA A 19 20.72 53.71 15.07
N LEU A 20 20.94 52.55 14.46
CA LEU A 20 20.54 51.20 14.88
C LEU A 20 19.17 50.64 14.45
N PRO A 21 19.14 49.31 14.22
CA PRO A 21 18.57 48.75 13.01
C PRO A 21 17.21 48.15 13.31
N ALA A 22 16.18 48.62 12.62
CA ALA A 22 15.06 47.72 12.36
C ALA A 22 15.53 46.83 11.20
N GLY A 23 16.24 45.75 11.53
CA GLY A 23 16.27 44.60 10.63
C GLY A 23 14.81 44.20 10.46
N ALA A 24 14.17 44.65 9.38
CA ALA A 24 12.94 44.05 8.94
C ALA A 24 13.31 42.58 8.72
N GLN A 25 12.91 41.70 9.64
CA GLN A 25 13.03 40.27 9.38
C GLN A 25 12.23 40.03 8.10
N GLN A 26 12.95 39.74 7.02
CA GLN A 26 12.33 39.45 5.76
C GLN A 26 11.44 38.23 5.97
N ILE A 27 10.16 38.36 5.64
CA ILE A 27 9.25 37.21 5.67
C ILE A 27 9.74 36.23 4.63
N GLN A 28 10.17 35.06 5.08
CA GLN A 28 10.66 33.96 4.26
C GLN A 28 9.65 32.82 4.33
N TYR A 29 9.32 32.28 3.17
CA TYR A 29 8.48 31.10 3.00
C TYR A 29 9.39 30.02 2.44
N ASP A 30 9.74 29.05 3.28
CA ASP A 30 10.67 27.96 2.93
C ASP A 30 10.19 26.70 3.62
N LEU A 31 9.66 25.74 2.85
CA LEU A 31 9.40 24.39 3.31
C LEU A 31 10.51 23.47 2.82
N GLY A 32 11.00 22.61 3.71
CA GLY A 32 12.06 21.67 3.39
C GLY A 32 11.71 20.25 3.79
N ILE A 33 12.26 19.30 3.04
CA ILE A 33 12.30 17.89 3.40
C ILE A 33 13.71 17.32 3.17
N ARG A 34 14.16 16.46 4.07
CA ARG A 34 15.48 15.81 4.01
C ARG A 34 15.32 14.32 3.77
N THR A 35 16.37 13.67 3.29
CA THR A 35 16.37 12.19 3.12
C THR A 35 16.03 11.44 4.41
N SER A 36 16.47 11.94 5.57
CA SER A 36 16.17 11.35 6.88
C SER A 36 14.72 11.53 7.35
N ASP A 37 13.96 12.39 6.70
CA ASP A 37 12.56 12.67 7.03
C ASP A 37 11.59 11.68 6.37
N ILE A 38 12.10 10.79 5.52
CA ILE A 38 11.35 9.71 4.88
C ILE A 38 11.57 8.43 5.69
N PHE A 39 10.51 7.88 6.27
CA PHE A 39 10.58 6.67 7.10
C PHE A 39 9.29 5.85 6.98
N PHE A 40 9.28 4.63 7.52
CA PHE A 40 8.13 3.72 7.42
C PHE A 40 7.48 3.48 8.79
N SER A 41 6.28 2.91 8.79
CA SER A 41 5.60 2.43 10.00
C SER A 41 6.34 1.30 10.73
N ARG A 42 7.32 0.69 10.07
CA ARG A 42 8.18 -0.38 10.59
C ARG A 42 9.65 -0.06 10.32
N PRO A 43 10.58 -0.66 11.07
CA PRO A 43 12.01 -0.59 10.74
C PRO A 43 12.29 -1.03 9.30
N ALA A 44 13.23 -0.36 8.63
CA ALA A 44 13.54 -0.61 7.23
C ALA A 44 14.11 -2.01 6.96
N ASP A 45 14.73 -2.62 7.97
CA ASP A 45 15.25 -3.99 7.99
C ASP A 45 14.17 -5.05 8.31
N GLN A 46 12.90 -4.64 8.42
CA GLN A 46 11.75 -5.51 8.68
C GLN A 46 10.63 -5.32 7.64
N LEU A 47 10.95 -4.74 6.48
CA LEU A 47 10.00 -4.57 5.39
C LEU A 47 9.90 -5.87 4.61
N ILE A 48 8.77 -6.57 4.74
CA ILE A 48 8.48 -7.80 4.00
C ILE A 48 7.82 -7.43 2.68
N ALA A 49 8.24 -8.05 1.57
CA ALA A 49 7.66 -7.83 0.27
C ALA A 49 6.17 -8.21 0.26
N GLY A 50 5.34 -7.45 -0.46
CA GLY A 50 3.88 -7.68 -0.49
C GLY A 50 3.11 -7.11 0.71
N GLU A 51 3.76 -6.83 1.85
CA GLU A 51 3.09 -6.20 2.98
C GLU A 51 2.70 -4.74 2.69
N SER A 52 1.58 -4.32 3.29
CA SER A 52 1.16 -2.91 3.31
C SER A 52 1.76 -2.20 4.52
N VAL A 53 2.53 -1.16 4.26
CA VAL A 53 3.16 -0.29 5.26
C VAL A 53 2.76 1.17 5.01
N ARG A 54 2.97 2.04 6.00
CA ARG A 54 2.88 3.49 5.77
C ARG A 54 4.25 4.07 5.53
N VAL A 55 4.36 4.89 4.50
CA VAL A 55 5.49 5.79 4.28
C VAL A 55 5.13 7.13 4.91
N TYR A 56 5.99 7.65 5.76
CA TYR A 56 5.89 8.98 6.35
C TYR A 56 6.93 9.89 5.71
N GLY A 57 6.56 11.17 5.62
CA GLY A 57 7.44 12.25 5.25
C GLY A 57 7.20 13.39 6.21
N ARG A 58 8.28 13.87 6.80
CA ARG A 58 8.26 14.97 7.76
C ARG A 58 8.73 16.26 7.10
N ILE A 59 7.92 17.31 7.23
CA ILE A 59 8.14 18.59 6.58
C ILE A 59 8.61 19.61 7.62
N HIS A 60 9.65 20.35 7.26
CA HIS A 60 10.21 21.43 8.05
C HIS A 60 9.81 22.76 7.44
N ASN A 61 9.58 23.78 8.28
CA ASN A 61 9.51 25.16 7.82
C ASN A 61 10.84 25.83 8.20
N GLU A 62 11.69 26.03 7.19
CA GLU A 62 12.99 26.72 7.33
C GLU A 62 12.82 28.24 7.20
N GLY A 63 11.59 28.70 6.89
CA GLY A 63 11.20 30.09 6.77
C GLY A 63 10.79 30.74 8.09
N THR A 64 10.29 31.97 7.99
CA THR A 64 9.86 32.79 9.14
C THR A 64 8.36 33.06 9.16
N ALA A 65 7.61 32.51 8.21
CA ALA A 65 6.15 32.58 8.16
C ALA A 65 5.52 31.23 7.81
N ASP A 66 4.24 31.09 8.15
CA ASP A 66 3.47 29.88 7.88
C ASP A 66 3.36 29.63 6.38
N VAL A 67 3.59 28.38 5.97
CA VAL A 67 3.48 27.95 4.57
C VAL A 67 2.60 26.72 4.49
N PHE A 68 1.69 26.73 3.52
CA PHE A 68 0.88 25.58 3.16
C PHE A 68 1.45 24.94 1.91
N GLY A 69 1.35 23.63 1.76
CA GLY A 69 1.80 22.91 0.58
C GLY A 69 1.17 21.54 0.47
N PHE A 70 1.67 20.74 -0.45
CA PHE A 70 1.32 19.34 -0.61
C PHE A 70 2.58 18.49 -0.58
N LEU A 71 2.56 17.39 0.18
CA LEU A 71 3.59 16.36 0.08
C LEU A 71 3.08 15.21 -0.79
N SER A 72 3.88 14.86 -1.80
CA SER A 72 3.64 13.73 -2.69
C SER A 72 4.79 12.73 -2.56
N PHE A 73 4.48 11.44 -2.52
CA PHE A 73 5.48 10.37 -2.52
C PHE A 73 5.53 9.68 -3.87
N PHE A 74 6.70 9.17 -4.25
CA PHE A 74 6.93 8.50 -5.50
C PHE A 74 7.82 7.28 -5.31
N GLN A 75 7.52 6.22 -6.04
CA GLN A 75 8.41 5.09 -6.27
C GLN A 75 8.90 5.21 -7.71
N SER A 76 10.20 5.43 -7.91
CA SER A 76 10.72 5.79 -9.23
C SER A 76 10.00 7.04 -9.79
N GLU A 77 9.25 6.92 -10.90
CA GLU A 77 8.46 8.01 -11.47
C GLU A 77 6.96 7.92 -11.20
N GLN A 78 6.52 6.85 -10.52
CA GLN A 78 5.11 6.63 -10.21
C GLN A 78 4.75 7.26 -8.85
N ILE A 79 3.65 8.00 -8.80
CA ILE A 79 3.13 8.55 -7.54
C ILE A 79 2.57 7.43 -6.66
N ILE A 80 2.84 7.50 -5.36
CA ILE A 80 2.33 6.59 -4.34
C ILE A 80 1.20 7.30 -3.59
N GLY A 81 -0.02 6.81 -3.77
CA GLY A 81 -1.21 7.34 -3.10
C GLY A 81 -1.51 8.80 -3.41
N ASP A 82 -2.35 9.39 -2.56
CA ASP A 82 -2.80 10.77 -2.72
C ASP A 82 -1.81 11.78 -2.14
N SER A 83 -1.71 12.94 -2.79
CA SER A 83 -0.94 14.07 -2.25
C SER A 83 -1.64 14.67 -1.03
N GLN A 84 -0.89 14.90 0.05
CA GLN A 84 -1.46 15.36 1.31
C GLN A 84 -1.16 16.82 1.60
N VAL A 85 -2.17 17.52 2.13
CA VAL A 85 -2.03 18.91 2.55
C VAL A 85 -1.17 18.99 3.79
N VAL A 86 -0.21 19.89 3.78
CA VAL A 86 0.64 20.24 4.93
C VAL A 86 0.54 21.74 5.21
N SER A 87 0.61 22.11 6.48
CA SER A 87 0.43 23.45 7.04
C SER A 87 1.43 23.69 8.17
N VAL A 88 2.71 23.88 7.81
CA VAL A 88 3.78 24.01 8.79
C VAL A 88 3.92 25.45 9.24
N ARG A 89 3.77 25.68 10.55
CA ARG A 89 3.94 27.02 11.14
C ARG A 89 5.42 27.39 11.24
N ALA A 90 5.75 28.67 11.10
CA ALA A 90 7.13 29.19 11.13
C ALA A 90 7.97 28.84 12.37
N SER A 91 7.29 28.50 13.46
CA SER A 91 7.89 28.03 14.72
C SER A 91 7.08 26.85 15.29
N GLY A 92 6.38 26.14 14.41
CA GLY A 92 5.50 25.03 14.77
C GLY A 92 6.28 23.74 15.01
N ALA A 93 5.58 22.76 15.56
CA ALA A 93 6.04 21.38 15.45
C ALA A 93 6.11 20.98 13.97
N GLU A 94 7.07 20.12 13.66
CA GLU A 94 7.16 19.42 12.38
C GLU A 94 5.81 18.76 12.07
N GLU A 95 5.40 18.79 10.80
CA GLU A 95 4.18 18.11 10.36
C GLU A 95 4.56 16.86 9.55
N GLU A 96 3.79 15.80 9.73
CA GLU A 96 4.01 14.53 9.07
C GLU A 96 2.82 14.23 8.16
N ALA A 97 3.11 13.81 6.93
CA ALA A 97 2.13 13.26 6.01
C ALA A 97 2.51 11.82 5.70
N TRP A 98 1.51 10.95 5.46
CA TRP A 98 1.77 9.53 5.21
C TRP A 98 0.88 8.87 4.16
N VAL A 99 1.43 7.97 3.37
CA VAL A 99 0.67 7.19 2.38
C VAL A 99 0.82 5.71 2.66
N ASP A 100 -0.24 4.94 2.41
CA ASP A 100 -0.13 3.49 2.39
C ASP A 100 0.66 3.07 1.15
N PHE A 101 1.53 2.09 1.32
CA PHE A 101 2.48 1.61 0.31
C PHE A 101 2.62 0.10 0.43
N VAL A 102 2.54 -0.60 -0.70
CA VAL A 102 2.81 -2.04 -0.75
C VAL A 102 4.29 -2.21 -1.07
N VAL A 103 5.01 -2.92 -0.21
CA VAL A 103 6.44 -3.15 -0.38
C VAL A 103 6.67 -3.99 -1.65
N PRO A 104 7.49 -3.54 -2.60
CA PRO A 104 7.76 -4.30 -3.82
C PRO A 104 8.64 -5.52 -3.52
N GLN A 105 8.72 -6.42 -4.50
CA GLN A 105 9.60 -7.60 -4.44
C GLN A 105 11.08 -7.27 -4.70
N THR A 106 11.37 -6.10 -5.25
CA THR A 106 12.74 -5.68 -5.61
C THR A 106 13.19 -4.48 -4.79
N ALA A 107 14.50 -4.27 -4.73
CA ALA A 107 15.05 -3.12 -4.03
C ALA A 107 14.48 -1.81 -4.58
N PHE A 108 14.19 -0.86 -3.69
CA PHE A 108 13.45 0.36 -4.01
C PHE A 108 13.92 1.55 -3.18
N ASN A 109 13.59 2.76 -3.64
CA ASN A 109 13.67 3.98 -2.86
C ASN A 109 12.34 4.73 -2.95
N ILE A 110 12.19 5.72 -2.09
CA ILE A 110 11.04 6.61 -2.07
C ILE A 110 11.55 8.02 -2.29
N ARG A 111 10.93 8.73 -3.24
CA ARG A 111 11.11 10.16 -3.44
C ARG A 111 9.91 10.88 -2.84
N ALA A 112 10.16 11.90 -2.02
CA ALA A 112 9.14 12.77 -1.48
C ALA A 112 9.34 14.18 -2.05
N GLU A 113 8.26 14.84 -2.45
CA GLU A 113 8.30 16.14 -3.12
C GLU A 113 7.20 17.08 -2.59
N ILE A 114 7.61 18.27 -2.17
CA ILE A 114 6.76 19.36 -1.74
C ILE A 114 6.30 20.13 -2.97
N ARG A 115 4.99 20.35 -3.11
CA ARG A 115 4.39 21.03 -4.27
C ARG A 115 3.33 22.03 -3.86
N GLY A 116 3.04 22.96 -4.76
CA GLY A 116 1.86 23.83 -4.68
C GLY A 116 1.86 24.74 -3.46
N THR A 117 3.03 25.20 -3.02
CA THR A 117 3.18 26.00 -1.82
C THR A 117 2.44 27.35 -1.91
N SER A 118 1.89 27.79 -0.79
CA SER A 118 1.17 29.04 -0.65
C SER A 118 1.37 29.62 0.76
N PRO A 119 2.04 30.78 0.92
CA PRO A 119 2.70 31.56 -0.13
C PRO A 119 3.81 30.79 -0.85
N GLN A 120 4.22 31.26 -2.03
CA GLN A 120 5.18 30.53 -2.86
C GLN A 120 6.51 30.34 -2.14
N ASP A 121 6.98 29.10 -2.15
CA ASP A 121 8.28 28.71 -1.62
C ASP A 121 9.43 29.47 -2.31
N GLN A 122 10.38 29.92 -1.51
CA GLN A 122 11.50 30.75 -1.96
C GLN A 122 12.80 29.96 -2.18
N ASN A 123 12.83 28.68 -1.80
CA ASN A 123 13.99 27.81 -1.86
C ASN A 123 13.61 26.44 -2.45
N PRO A 124 13.40 26.30 -3.77
CA PRO A 124 12.98 25.02 -4.35
C PRO A 124 14.05 23.91 -4.29
N ALA A 125 15.24 24.17 -3.74
CA ALA A 125 16.33 23.20 -3.68
C ALA A 125 16.16 22.15 -2.57
N ASN A 126 15.32 22.40 -1.56
CA ASN A 126 15.00 21.48 -0.47
C ASN A 126 13.55 20.96 -0.53
N ASP A 127 12.84 21.21 -1.63
CA ASP A 127 11.49 20.70 -1.87
C ASP A 127 11.45 19.20 -2.19
N VAL A 128 12.59 18.59 -2.52
CA VAL A 128 12.69 17.18 -2.93
C VAL A 128 13.70 16.43 -2.07
N ALA A 129 13.29 15.28 -1.55
CA ALA A 129 14.17 14.32 -0.90
C ALA A 129 13.99 12.93 -1.51
N VAL A 130 15.08 12.16 -1.56
CA VAL A 130 15.06 10.75 -1.95
C VAL A 130 15.66 9.94 -0.81
N SER A 131 14.97 8.88 -0.41
CA SER A 131 15.43 7.95 0.63
C SER A 131 16.70 7.21 0.19
N SER A 132 17.32 6.51 1.14
CA SER A 132 18.28 5.46 0.78
C SER A 132 17.58 4.32 0.02
N MET A 133 18.39 3.46 -0.60
CA MET A 133 17.90 2.24 -1.21
C MET A 133 17.57 1.22 -0.12
N TYR A 134 16.37 0.65 -0.18
CA TYR A 134 15.88 -0.41 0.70
C TYR A 134 15.85 -1.72 -0.06
N THR A 135 16.21 -2.81 0.62
CA THR A 135 16.07 -4.18 0.11
C THR A 135 15.02 -4.86 0.96
N PRO A 136 13.86 -5.22 0.39
CA PRO A 136 12.80 -5.91 1.13
C PRO A 136 13.24 -7.33 1.48
N ILE A 137 12.68 -7.84 2.58
CA ILE A 137 12.73 -9.27 2.92
C ILE A 137 11.78 -9.99 1.96
N VAL A 138 12.24 -11.12 1.41
CA VAL A 138 11.43 -11.92 0.48
C VAL A 138 10.36 -12.68 1.27
N ASP A 139 9.19 -12.73 0.67
CA ASP A 139 8.02 -13.53 1.05
C ASP A 139 7.49 -14.06 -0.29
N ALA A 140 7.85 -15.30 -0.60
CA ALA A 140 7.70 -15.88 -1.93
C ALA A 140 6.25 -16.28 -2.25
N ASP A 141 5.48 -16.68 -1.24
CA ASP A 141 4.09 -17.11 -1.40
C ASP A 141 3.06 -16.05 -0.96
N GLY A 142 3.50 -14.99 -0.28
CA GLY A 142 2.72 -13.83 0.07
C GLY A 142 1.79 -14.05 1.26
N ASP A 143 2.13 -14.96 2.17
CA ASP A 143 1.31 -15.28 3.34
C ASP A 143 1.54 -14.34 4.53
N GLY A 144 2.54 -13.46 4.45
CA GLY A 144 2.91 -12.49 5.49
C GLY A 144 3.99 -12.98 6.46
N VAL A 145 4.54 -14.18 6.26
CA VAL A 145 5.73 -14.69 6.92
C VAL A 145 6.89 -14.62 5.93
N ALA A 146 8.03 -14.12 6.38
CA ALA A 146 9.20 -14.00 5.50
C ALA A 146 9.86 -15.37 5.29
N ASP A 147 10.38 -15.66 4.09
CA ASP A 147 11.02 -16.94 3.75
C ASP A 147 12.01 -17.47 4.82
N PRO A 148 12.86 -16.65 5.47
CA PRO A 148 13.82 -17.15 6.47
C PRO A 148 13.19 -17.49 7.83
N GLN A 149 11.91 -17.19 8.03
CA GLN A 149 11.10 -17.50 9.21
C GLN A 149 9.95 -18.46 8.89
N ASP A 150 9.75 -18.78 7.61
CA ASP A 150 8.63 -19.56 7.11
C ASP A 150 8.98 -21.07 7.11
N ASN A 151 8.17 -21.87 7.79
CA ASN A 151 8.30 -23.34 7.80
C ASN A 151 7.75 -23.99 6.50
N CYS A 152 7.09 -23.24 5.63
CA CYS A 152 6.70 -23.62 4.28
C CYS A 152 6.89 -22.49 3.25
N PRO A 153 8.14 -22.10 2.88
CA PRO A 153 8.47 -20.90 2.08
C PRO A 153 7.87 -20.76 0.66
N SER A 154 7.03 -21.70 0.23
CA SER A 154 6.38 -21.67 -1.08
C SER A 154 4.91 -22.10 -1.04
N VAL A 155 4.36 -22.31 0.17
CA VAL A 155 3.01 -22.79 0.40
C VAL A 155 2.38 -21.96 1.52
N VAL A 156 1.47 -21.06 1.12
CA VAL A 156 0.78 -20.11 2.01
C VAL A 156 0.27 -20.78 3.28
N ASN A 157 0.85 -20.44 4.42
CA ASN A 157 0.51 -20.99 5.74
C ASN A 157 0.80 -19.99 6.87
N ALA A 158 0.15 -18.83 6.84
CA ALA A 158 0.37 -17.72 7.78
C ALA A 158 0.22 -18.09 9.29
N ASN A 159 -0.34 -19.25 9.62
CA ASN A 159 -0.43 -19.77 10.99
C ASN A 159 0.84 -20.48 11.47
N GLN A 160 1.74 -20.89 10.55
CA GLN A 160 3.00 -21.58 10.80
C GLN A 160 2.81 -22.79 11.72
N LEU A 161 1.73 -23.54 11.48
CA LEU A 161 1.46 -24.78 12.21
C LEU A 161 2.51 -25.82 11.81
N ASP A 162 3.01 -26.54 12.81
CA ASP A 162 4.06 -27.56 12.76
C ASP A 162 3.73 -28.50 13.92
N THR A 163 3.01 -29.57 13.62
CA THR A 163 2.37 -30.43 14.62
C THR A 163 3.38 -31.31 15.35
N ASP A 164 4.40 -31.80 14.66
CA ASP A 164 5.42 -32.69 15.22
C ASP A 164 6.69 -31.95 15.70
N GLY A 165 6.88 -30.70 15.26
CA GLY A 165 7.98 -29.83 15.65
C GLY A 165 9.30 -30.09 14.91
N ASP A 166 9.28 -30.70 13.73
CA ASP A 166 10.49 -30.95 12.94
C ASP A 166 11.00 -29.73 12.15
N GLY A 167 10.17 -28.67 12.07
CA GLY A 167 10.45 -27.42 11.39
C GLY A 167 9.93 -27.32 9.97
N GLN A 168 9.27 -28.35 9.44
CA GLN A 168 8.41 -28.32 8.27
C GLN A 168 6.97 -28.04 8.74
N GLY A 169 6.26 -27.16 8.04
CA GLY A 169 4.88 -26.85 8.43
C GLY A 169 3.88 -27.85 7.88
N ASP A 170 2.76 -28.06 8.58
CA ASP A 170 1.67 -28.96 8.16
C ASP A 170 1.14 -28.68 6.73
N ALA A 171 1.32 -27.45 6.25
CA ALA A 171 0.89 -27.07 4.90
C ALA A 171 1.75 -27.69 3.78
N CYS A 172 3.00 -28.04 4.09
CA CYS A 172 3.97 -28.57 3.13
C CYS A 172 4.66 -29.86 3.63
N ASP A 173 4.35 -30.33 4.83
CA ASP A 173 4.64 -31.68 5.27
C ASP A 173 3.72 -32.68 4.54
N ALA A 174 4.13 -33.94 4.49
CA ALA A 174 3.34 -35.05 3.99
C ALA A 174 3.00 -36.08 5.08
N ASP A 175 3.50 -35.87 6.30
CA ASP A 175 3.31 -36.69 7.49
C ASP A 175 3.32 -35.74 8.73
N ASP A 176 2.22 -35.00 8.90
CA ASP A 176 2.07 -33.87 9.83
C ASP A 176 2.39 -34.21 11.31
N ASP A 177 2.29 -35.47 11.73
CA ASP A 177 2.61 -35.94 13.08
C ASP A 177 3.79 -36.92 13.17
N ASN A 178 4.43 -37.21 12.03
CA ASN A 178 5.61 -38.05 11.87
C ASN A 178 5.48 -39.44 12.53
N ASP A 179 4.29 -40.04 12.48
CA ASP A 179 4.02 -41.39 12.98
C ASP A 179 4.42 -42.51 12.00
N GLY A 180 4.71 -42.13 10.75
CA GLY A 180 5.12 -43.01 9.65
C GLY A 180 4.01 -43.37 8.67
N ILE A 181 2.81 -42.82 8.83
CA ILE A 181 1.70 -42.90 7.86
C ILE A 181 1.49 -41.51 7.22
N PRO A 182 1.77 -41.35 5.91
CA PRO A 182 1.53 -40.07 5.25
C PRO A 182 0.05 -39.64 5.29
N ASP A 183 -0.24 -38.34 5.41
CA ASP A 183 -1.61 -37.79 5.61
C ASP A 183 -2.61 -38.31 4.56
N ALA A 184 -2.13 -38.47 3.33
CA ALA A 184 -2.92 -38.96 2.21
C ALA A 184 -3.45 -40.40 2.42
N SER A 185 -2.85 -41.16 3.33
CA SER A 185 -3.17 -42.57 3.63
C SER A 185 -3.99 -42.75 4.90
N GLU A 186 -3.92 -41.82 5.83
CA GLU A 186 -4.52 -41.95 7.16
C GLU A 186 -6.05 -41.94 7.15
N GLY A 187 -6.65 -41.08 6.32
CA GLY A 187 -8.11 -41.07 6.18
C GLY A 187 -8.69 -42.42 5.75
N ALA A 188 -7.89 -43.26 5.07
CA ALA A 188 -8.27 -44.63 4.73
C ALA A 188 -8.03 -45.65 5.85
N GLN A 189 -7.12 -45.36 6.79
CA GLN A 189 -6.78 -46.17 7.96
C GLN A 189 -7.62 -45.81 9.20
N GLY A 190 -8.30 -44.65 9.17
CA GLY A 190 -9.10 -44.15 10.29
C GLY A 190 -8.28 -43.44 11.35
N THR A 191 -7.02 -43.12 11.05
CA THR A 191 -6.09 -42.37 11.87
C THR A 191 -6.21 -40.87 11.58
N SER A 192 -5.41 -40.05 12.25
CA SER A 192 -5.53 -38.59 12.24
C SER A 192 -4.19 -37.93 11.93
N PRO A 193 -4.08 -37.08 10.89
CA PRO A 193 -2.78 -36.46 10.48
C PRO A 193 -2.04 -35.66 11.52
N THR A 194 -2.74 -35.25 12.57
CA THR A 194 -2.18 -34.37 13.58
C THR A 194 -2.09 -35.07 14.94
N ASN A 195 -2.22 -36.39 14.98
CA ASN A 195 -2.19 -37.15 16.22
C ASN A 195 -1.49 -38.50 16.02
N PRO A 196 -0.24 -38.65 16.48
CA PRO A 196 0.60 -39.78 16.11
C PRO A 196 0.20 -41.11 16.76
N ASP A 197 -0.81 -41.11 17.63
CA ASP A 197 -1.37 -42.28 18.32
C ASP A 197 -2.90 -42.06 18.44
N SER A 198 -3.63 -42.53 17.42
CA SER A 198 -5.05 -42.24 17.21
C SER A 198 -5.97 -42.84 18.27
N ASP A 199 -5.59 -43.97 18.88
CA ASP A 199 -6.39 -44.63 19.90
C ASP A 199 -5.85 -44.43 21.33
N GLY A 200 -4.63 -43.91 21.47
CA GLY A 200 -4.01 -43.54 22.74
C GLY A 200 -3.52 -44.74 23.55
N ASP A 201 -3.20 -45.86 22.90
CA ASP A 201 -2.68 -47.06 23.57
C ASP A 201 -1.17 -47.00 23.86
N GLY A 202 -0.48 -46.00 23.31
CA GLY A 202 0.94 -45.73 23.48
C GLY A 202 1.84 -46.27 22.36
N VAL A 203 1.27 -46.83 21.29
CA VAL A 203 1.98 -47.20 20.05
C VAL A 203 1.54 -46.27 18.93
N ALA A 204 2.52 -45.68 18.23
CA ALA A 204 2.21 -44.76 17.14
C ALA A 204 1.53 -45.49 15.97
N ASP A 205 0.67 -44.81 15.20
CA ASP A 205 -0.20 -45.51 14.24
C ASP A 205 0.59 -46.24 13.16
N GLY A 206 1.67 -45.65 12.65
CA GLY A 206 2.59 -46.31 11.70
C GLY A 206 3.35 -47.52 12.26
N GLN A 207 3.33 -47.74 13.57
CA GLN A 207 3.89 -48.91 14.26
C GLN A 207 2.80 -49.84 14.83
N ASP A 208 1.53 -49.48 14.73
CA ASP A 208 0.40 -50.26 15.24
C ASP A 208 -0.28 -51.08 14.11
N LEU A 209 -0.55 -52.36 14.39
CA LEU A 209 -1.34 -53.22 13.50
C LEU A 209 -2.85 -52.96 13.58
N TYR A 210 -3.33 -52.28 14.63
CA TYR A 210 -4.70 -51.87 14.88
C TYR A 210 -4.77 -50.43 15.44
N PRO A 211 -4.36 -49.41 14.65
CA PRO A 211 -4.20 -48.00 15.09
C PRO A 211 -5.51 -47.26 15.48
N THR A 212 -6.61 -48.00 15.64
CA THR A 212 -7.93 -47.45 16.03
C THR A 212 -8.59 -48.30 17.13
N ASP A 213 -7.89 -49.30 17.66
CA ASP A 213 -8.35 -50.21 18.71
C ASP A 213 -7.42 -50.12 19.92
N PRO A 214 -7.79 -49.34 20.96
CA PRO A 214 -6.93 -49.03 22.10
C PRO A 214 -6.64 -50.23 23.02
N THR A 215 -7.09 -51.42 22.62
CA THR A 215 -6.91 -52.66 23.37
C THR A 215 -5.87 -53.59 22.72
N ARG A 216 -5.35 -53.27 21.54
CA ARG A 216 -4.53 -54.20 20.74
C ARG A 216 -3.52 -53.52 19.82
N SER A 217 -2.24 -53.51 20.21
CA SER A 217 -1.18 -53.02 19.30
C SER A 217 -0.43 -54.10 18.48
N SER A 218 -0.73 -55.39 18.70
CA SER A 218 -0.02 -56.50 18.02
C SER A 218 -0.90 -57.71 17.73
N ALA A 219 -0.45 -58.54 16.78
CA ALA A 219 -1.12 -59.78 16.44
C ALA A 219 -1.12 -60.72 17.67
N PRO A 220 -2.26 -61.35 18.01
CA PRO A 220 -2.31 -62.29 19.12
C PRO A 220 -1.34 -63.44 18.83
N PRO A 221 -0.66 -63.96 19.87
CA PRO A 221 0.28 -65.06 19.69
C PRO A 221 -0.43 -66.21 18.95
N PRO A 222 0.27 -66.88 18.01
CA PRO A 222 -0.34 -67.97 17.26
C PRO A 222 -0.88 -69.00 18.27
N PRO A 223 -2.05 -69.61 17.97
CA PRO A 223 -2.60 -70.64 18.83
C PRO A 223 -1.52 -71.71 19.09
N PRO A 224 -1.45 -72.26 20.32
CA PRO A 224 -0.48 -73.31 20.59
C PRO A 224 -0.63 -74.41 19.55
N PRO A 225 0.49 -74.98 19.05
CA PRO A 225 0.41 -76.02 18.05
C PRO A 225 -0.52 -77.12 18.56
N PRO A 226 -1.37 -77.69 17.69
CA PRO A 226 -2.25 -78.78 18.09
C PRO A 226 -1.40 -79.87 18.77
N PRO A 227 -1.91 -80.49 19.85
CA PRO A 227 -1.17 -81.55 20.53
C PRO A 227 -0.75 -82.61 19.49
N PRO A 228 0.49 -83.13 19.57
CA PRO A 228 0.97 -84.10 18.61
C PRO A 228 -0.03 -85.26 18.51
N PRO A 229 -0.37 -85.72 17.29
CA PRO A 229 -1.21 -86.90 17.11
C PRO A 229 -0.62 -88.07 17.91
N ALA A 230 -1.46 -88.78 18.66
CA ALA A 230 -1.05 -89.98 19.38
C ALA A 230 -0.34 -90.95 18.42
N GLU A 231 0.86 -91.37 18.81
CA GLU A 231 1.72 -92.29 18.05
C GLU A 231 0.97 -93.58 17.67
N GLN A 232 0.88 -93.85 16.36
CA GLN A 232 0.74 -95.21 15.84
C GLN A 232 1.99 -95.59 15.04
N PRO A 233 2.49 -96.84 15.16
CA PRO A 233 3.86 -97.17 14.84
C PRO A 233 4.13 -97.44 13.35
N SER A 234 5.23 -96.84 12.88
CA SER A 234 6.23 -97.23 11.87
C SER A 234 6.00 -98.38 10.86
N SER A 235 6.37 -98.08 9.59
CA SER A 235 7.37 -98.77 8.73
C SER A 235 6.87 -99.18 7.32
N PRO A 236 7.70 -99.31 6.25
CA PRO A 236 8.86 -98.49 5.81
C PRO A 236 8.86 -98.11 4.29
N GLU A 237 9.84 -97.26 3.97
CA GLU A 237 10.40 -96.73 2.71
C GLU A 237 10.90 -97.79 1.66
N PRO A 238 11.02 -97.47 0.34
CA PRO A 238 12.31 -97.08 -0.28
C PRO A 238 12.29 -96.01 -1.40
N ALA A 239 13.22 -95.05 -1.26
CA ALA A 239 14.33 -94.67 -2.14
C ALA A 239 14.14 -94.06 -3.56
N ALA A 240 14.87 -92.94 -3.71
CA ALA A 240 15.76 -92.54 -4.83
C ALA A 240 15.27 -91.50 -5.88
N GLU A 241 15.81 -90.29 -5.72
CA GLU A 241 16.09 -89.21 -6.71
C GLU A 241 17.29 -89.58 -7.63
N PRO A 242 17.81 -88.75 -8.59
CA PRO A 242 17.35 -87.51 -9.29
C PRO A 242 17.73 -87.59 -10.82
N PRO A 243 18.09 -86.54 -11.62
CA PRO A 243 17.98 -85.07 -11.50
C PRO A 243 17.49 -84.27 -12.75
N ALA A 244 17.13 -83.00 -12.47
CA ALA A 244 17.26 -81.73 -13.22
C ALA A 244 17.20 -81.67 -14.77
N GLU A 245 16.37 -80.76 -15.30
CA GLU A 245 16.66 -80.05 -16.56
C GLU A 245 16.04 -78.65 -16.67
N GLN A 246 16.73 -77.82 -17.46
CA GLN A 246 16.71 -76.36 -17.53
C GLN A 246 15.48 -75.77 -18.25
N SER A 247 15.07 -74.56 -17.87
CA SER A 247 14.13 -73.73 -18.65
C SER A 247 14.90 -72.66 -19.45
N PRO A 248 14.65 -72.49 -20.76
CA PRO A 248 15.23 -71.38 -21.50
C PRO A 248 14.25 -70.20 -21.64
N ALA A 249 14.84 -69.01 -21.72
CA ALA A 249 14.22 -67.75 -22.09
C ALA A 249 13.65 -67.77 -23.51
N VAL A 250 12.54 -67.05 -23.75
CA VAL A 250 12.07 -66.72 -25.09
C VAL A 250 11.77 -65.21 -25.18
N ASN A 251 12.30 -64.69 -26.28
CA ASN A 251 12.46 -63.31 -26.71
C ASN A 251 11.16 -62.68 -27.24
N VAL A 252 11.08 -61.35 -27.15
CA VAL A 252 10.07 -60.48 -27.76
C VAL A 252 10.26 -60.46 -29.29
N PRO A 253 9.19 -60.28 -30.10
CA PRO A 253 9.15 -59.07 -30.91
C PRO A 253 7.77 -58.42 -30.96
N ALA A 254 7.80 -57.09 -31.03
CA ALA A 254 6.67 -56.21 -31.31
C ALA A 254 6.10 -56.47 -32.72
N GLU A 255 4.77 -56.43 -32.88
CA GLU A 255 4.12 -55.61 -33.90
C GLU A 255 2.60 -55.48 -33.63
N ILE A 256 2.11 -54.27 -33.82
CA ILE A 256 0.73 -53.81 -33.63
C ILE A 256 -0.14 -54.28 -34.82
N PRO A 257 -1.43 -54.56 -34.59
CA PRO A 257 -2.42 -53.92 -35.46
C PRO A 257 -3.58 -53.29 -34.68
N ALA A 258 -3.99 -52.13 -35.21
CA ALA A 258 -5.06 -51.26 -34.72
C ALA A 258 -6.43 -51.95 -34.62
N PRO A 259 -7.31 -51.50 -33.71
CA PRO A 259 -8.74 -51.72 -33.86
C PRO A 259 -9.45 -50.51 -34.50
N ALA A 260 -10.23 -50.88 -35.51
CA ALA A 260 -11.45 -50.32 -36.04
C ALA A 260 -12.00 -49.01 -35.45
N ALA A 261 -12.32 -48.11 -36.38
CA ALA A 261 -13.17 -46.95 -36.22
C ALA A 261 -14.55 -47.27 -35.61
N THR A 262 -14.97 -46.45 -34.66
CA THR A 262 -16.38 -46.27 -34.28
C THR A 262 -16.56 -44.85 -33.75
N THR A 263 -17.47 -44.15 -34.43
CA THR A 263 -18.28 -43.01 -33.98
C THR A 263 -17.55 -41.74 -33.55
N ALA A 264 -17.72 -40.72 -34.41
CA ALA A 264 -17.46 -39.32 -34.11
C ALA A 264 -18.28 -38.89 -32.89
N GLU A 265 -17.59 -38.65 -31.78
CA GLU A 265 -18.08 -37.85 -30.68
C GLU A 265 -17.43 -36.47 -30.80
N GLU A 266 -18.30 -35.47 -30.77
CA GLU A 266 -18.10 -34.07 -31.09
C GLU A 266 -16.99 -33.48 -30.21
N THR A 267 -15.98 -32.88 -30.83
CA THR A 267 -14.99 -32.06 -30.13
C THR A 267 -15.72 -31.00 -29.32
N PRO A 268 -15.48 -30.86 -27.99
CA PRO A 268 -15.91 -29.66 -27.32
C PRO A 268 -15.08 -28.54 -27.97
N LYS A 269 -15.76 -27.68 -28.73
CA LYS A 269 -15.23 -26.34 -28.99
C LYS A 269 -14.98 -25.77 -27.60
N ILE A 270 -13.70 -25.64 -27.24
CA ILE A 270 -13.30 -24.65 -26.25
C ILE A 270 -13.72 -23.34 -26.91
N GLU A 271 -14.94 -22.89 -26.58
CA GLU A 271 -15.23 -21.48 -26.71
C GLU A 271 -14.15 -20.80 -25.86
N GLU A 272 -13.35 -19.96 -26.50
CA GLU A 272 -12.52 -18.96 -25.83
C GLU A 272 -13.46 -18.16 -24.92
N SER A 273 -13.71 -18.70 -23.74
CA SER A 273 -14.16 -17.93 -22.59
C SER A 273 -12.98 -17.01 -22.33
N ALA A 274 -13.03 -15.84 -22.97
CA ALA A 274 -12.07 -14.77 -22.83
C ALA A 274 -11.86 -14.56 -21.34
N PHE A 275 -10.73 -15.06 -20.84
CA PHE A 275 -10.21 -14.72 -19.54
C PHE A 275 -9.94 -13.21 -19.61
N ARG A 276 -10.94 -12.43 -19.18
CA ARG A 276 -10.80 -10.98 -19.07
C ARG A 276 -9.87 -10.74 -17.89
N ILE A 277 -8.57 -10.67 -18.18
CA ILE A 277 -7.62 -9.99 -17.30
C ILE A 277 -8.23 -8.61 -17.07
N THR A 278 -8.78 -8.40 -15.89
CA THR A 278 -9.31 -7.09 -15.51
C THR A 278 -8.09 -6.29 -15.09
N VAL A 279 -7.37 -5.76 -16.08
CA VAL A 279 -6.32 -4.77 -15.83
C VAL A 279 -7.05 -3.58 -15.19
N PRO A 280 -6.72 -3.18 -13.95
CA PRO A 280 -7.38 -2.02 -13.36
C PRO A 280 -7.09 -0.83 -14.25
N ALA A 281 -8.14 -0.25 -14.85
CA ALA A 281 -8.00 0.96 -15.62
C ALA A 281 -7.34 2.01 -14.71
N ILE A 282 -6.24 2.60 -15.17
CA ILE A 282 -5.57 3.67 -14.46
C ILE A 282 -6.23 4.96 -14.93
N ALA A 283 -6.71 5.77 -13.99
CA ALA A 283 -7.15 7.13 -14.24
C ALA A 283 -6.37 8.00 -13.28
N SER A 284 -5.72 9.05 -13.77
CA SER A 284 -5.02 9.98 -12.89
C SER A 284 -5.44 11.41 -13.21
N VAL A 285 -5.79 12.15 -12.16
CA VAL A 285 -6.11 13.57 -12.22
C VAL A 285 -4.83 14.38 -12.12
N LEU A 286 -4.39 14.96 -13.22
CA LEU A 286 -3.42 16.05 -13.19
C LEU A 286 -4.15 17.39 -13.13
N TYR A 287 -3.72 18.29 -12.25
CA TYR A 287 -4.31 19.63 -12.17
C TYR A 287 -3.28 20.71 -11.90
N ARG A 288 -3.56 21.92 -12.37
CA ARG A 288 -2.77 23.13 -12.08
C ARG A 288 -3.67 24.32 -11.83
N ARG A 289 -3.30 25.15 -10.85
CA ARG A 289 -4.00 26.41 -10.58
C ARG A 289 -3.65 27.46 -11.64
N LYS A 290 -4.65 28.06 -12.26
CA LYS A 290 -4.52 29.14 -13.26
C LYS A 290 -4.82 30.52 -12.66
N ALA A 291 -5.68 30.56 -11.63
CA ALA A 291 -6.01 31.74 -10.82
C ALA A 291 -6.59 31.28 -9.46
N TRP A 292 -6.82 32.20 -8.53
CA TRP A 292 -7.38 31.91 -7.19
C TRP A 292 -8.62 31.02 -7.15
N ASN A 293 -9.46 31.04 -8.20
CA ASN A 293 -10.63 30.17 -8.34
C ASN A 293 -10.71 29.42 -9.68
N VAL A 294 -9.60 29.31 -10.42
CA VAL A 294 -9.57 28.66 -11.74
C VAL A 294 -8.48 27.60 -11.78
N TYR A 295 -8.85 26.40 -12.22
CA TYR A 295 -7.97 25.24 -12.31
C TYR A 295 -8.08 24.62 -13.69
N GLU A 296 -6.95 24.15 -14.22
CA GLU A 296 -6.90 23.33 -15.43
C GLU A 296 -6.69 21.88 -14.98
N PHE A 297 -7.61 21.00 -15.38
CA PHE A 297 -7.62 19.57 -15.10
C PHE A 297 -7.31 18.80 -16.38
N GLU A 298 -6.57 17.71 -16.26
CA GLU A 298 -6.18 16.84 -17.35
C GLU A 298 -6.25 15.38 -16.91
N ALA A 299 -6.92 14.55 -17.71
CA ALA A 299 -7.03 13.12 -17.49
C ALA A 299 -5.83 12.44 -18.15
N THR A 300 -4.94 11.91 -17.31
CA THR A 300 -3.72 11.21 -17.75
C THR A 300 -3.81 9.71 -17.48
N SER A 301 -2.84 8.97 -18.01
CA SER A 301 -2.68 7.52 -17.79
C SER A 301 -3.88 6.66 -18.20
N LEU A 302 -4.61 7.07 -19.24
CA LEU A 302 -5.81 6.39 -19.73
C LEU A 302 -5.46 5.03 -20.38
N GLU A 303 -5.56 3.95 -19.61
CA GLU A 303 -5.40 2.57 -20.09
C GLU A 303 -6.73 1.81 -20.02
N GLY A 304 -7.06 1.06 -21.08
CA GLY A 304 -8.33 0.34 -21.19
C GLY A 304 -8.52 -0.31 -22.56
N VAL A 305 -9.60 -1.08 -22.73
CA VAL A 305 -9.91 -1.76 -23.99
C VAL A 305 -10.78 -0.88 -24.89
N GLY A 306 -10.24 -0.51 -26.06
CA GLY A 306 -10.93 0.30 -27.06
C GLY A 306 -10.97 1.80 -26.72
N ASP A 307 -11.98 2.51 -27.21
CA ASP A 307 -12.15 3.94 -26.95
C ASP A 307 -12.46 4.22 -25.46
N ILE A 308 -11.82 5.26 -24.92
CA ILE A 308 -11.97 5.65 -23.53
C ILE A 308 -12.84 6.91 -23.44
N THR A 309 -13.92 6.82 -22.69
CA THR A 309 -14.78 7.94 -22.35
C THR A 309 -14.38 8.53 -20.99
N VAL A 310 -14.43 9.86 -20.87
CA VAL A 310 -14.03 10.60 -19.68
C VAL A 310 -15.22 11.36 -19.14
N LEU A 311 -15.39 11.35 -17.81
CA LEU A 311 -16.37 12.15 -17.10
C LEU A 311 -15.76 12.79 -15.85
N TRP A 312 -15.77 14.11 -15.82
CA TRP A 312 -15.42 14.92 -14.65
C TRP A 312 -16.67 15.31 -13.87
N ARG A 313 -16.57 15.27 -12.55
CA ARG A 313 -17.50 15.89 -11.61
C ARG A 313 -16.69 16.80 -10.69
N PHE A 314 -16.91 18.10 -10.72
CA PHE A 314 -16.04 19.04 -9.99
C PHE A 314 -16.46 19.28 -8.53
N GLY A 315 -17.56 18.68 -8.08
CA GLY A 315 -18.08 18.83 -6.71
C GLY A 315 -18.88 20.12 -6.49
N ASP A 316 -19.17 20.88 -7.55
CA ASP A 316 -20.00 22.10 -7.56
C ASP A 316 -21.20 22.01 -8.53
N ASP A 317 -21.67 20.78 -8.77
CA ASP A 317 -22.73 20.41 -9.72
C ASP A 317 -22.38 20.62 -11.21
N GLU A 318 -21.17 21.08 -11.54
CA GLU A 318 -20.67 21.13 -12.91
C GLU A 318 -19.91 19.84 -13.29
N THR A 319 -19.99 19.46 -14.57
CA THR A 319 -19.37 18.24 -15.14
C THR A 319 -18.74 18.53 -16.50
N SER A 320 -17.77 17.72 -16.93
CA SER A 320 -17.18 17.81 -18.28
C SER A 320 -16.81 16.44 -18.82
N ALA A 321 -16.82 16.28 -20.16
CA ALA A 321 -16.34 15.07 -20.84
C ALA A 321 -15.03 15.30 -21.61
N GLU A 322 -14.40 16.47 -21.42
CA GLU A 322 -13.15 16.80 -22.09
C GLU A 322 -11.96 16.16 -21.36
N ARG A 323 -10.99 15.66 -22.13
CA ARG A 323 -9.74 15.10 -21.57
C ARG A 323 -8.91 16.14 -20.84
N LYS A 324 -8.99 17.40 -21.25
CA LYS A 324 -8.32 18.54 -20.62
C LYS A 324 -9.28 19.72 -20.58
N ILE A 325 -9.51 20.29 -19.41
CA ILE A 325 -10.55 21.29 -19.19
C ILE A 325 -10.12 22.34 -18.17
N THR A 326 -10.47 23.60 -18.41
CA THR A 326 -10.32 24.67 -17.42
C THR A 326 -11.66 24.91 -16.72
N HIS A 327 -11.69 24.72 -15.40
CA HIS A 327 -12.86 24.90 -14.56
C HIS A 327 -12.71 26.10 -13.62
N ARG A 328 -13.80 26.81 -13.37
CA ARG A 328 -13.84 27.97 -12.46
C ARG A 328 -14.88 27.78 -11.36
N TYR A 329 -14.41 27.73 -10.12
CA TYR A 329 -15.27 27.65 -8.94
C TYR A 329 -15.87 29.01 -8.60
N ARG A 330 -17.21 29.07 -8.49
CA ARG A 330 -17.93 30.33 -8.23
C ARG A 330 -17.98 30.72 -6.76
N ARG A 331 -17.84 29.73 -5.87
CA ARG A 331 -17.94 29.94 -4.42
C ARG A 331 -16.66 29.46 -3.74
N PRO A 332 -16.26 30.09 -2.63
CA PRO A 332 -15.29 29.51 -1.71
C PRO A 332 -15.86 28.22 -1.11
N GLY A 333 -15.00 27.23 -0.88
CA GLY A 333 -15.44 25.93 -0.39
C GLY A 333 -14.40 24.84 -0.60
N LYS A 334 -14.71 23.64 -0.11
CA LYS A 334 -13.96 22.43 -0.40
C LYS A 334 -14.76 21.61 -1.41
N TYR A 335 -14.10 21.22 -2.48
CA TYR A 335 -14.68 20.53 -3.62
C TYR A 335 -13.99 19.19 -3.79
N LEU A 336 -14.77 18.12 -3.98
CA LEU A 336 -14.25 16.81 -4.34
C LEU A 336 -14.41 16.64 -5.84
N VAL A 337 -13.31 16.77 -6.57
CA VAL A 337 -13.28 16.52 -8.01
C VAL A 337 -13.14 15.02 -8.20
N THR A 338 -14.01 14.43 -9.01
CA THR A 338 -13.97 13.02 -9.38
C THR A 338 -13.78 12.92 -10.89
N LEU A 339 -12.77 12.16 -11.30
CA LEU A 339 -12.58 11.67 -12.65
C LEU A 339 -13.12 10.25 -12.70
N GLU A 340 -13.95 9.97 -13.69
CA GLU A 340 -14.42 8.63 -14.03
C GLU A 340 -14.08 8.37 -15.48
N VAL A 341 -13.38 7.27 -15.74
CA VAL A 341 -13.06 6.81 -17.09
C VAL A 341 -13.80 5.52 -17.35
N THR A 342 -14.32 5.32 -18.56
CA THR A 342 -15.01 4.09 -18.94
C THR A 342 -14.58 3.66 -20.33
N ASP A 343 -14.16 2.41 -20.45
CA ASP A 343 -13.74 1.83 -21.72
C ASP A 343 -14.90 1.20 -22.49
N THR A 344 -14.66 0.77 -23.74
CA THR A 344 -15.70 0.13 -24.57
C THR A 344 -16.19 -1.22 -24.06
N SER A 345 -15.44 -1.84 -23.13
CA SER A 345 -15.84 -3.10 -22.48
C SER A 345 -16.82 -2.89 -21.33
N GLY A 346 -17.05 -1.63 -20.92
CA GLY A 346 -17.89 -1.23 -19.79
C GLY A 346 -17.14 -1.18 -18.46
N THR A 347 -15.82 -1.35 -18.45
CA THR A 347 -14.99 -1.26 -17.25
C THR A 347 -14.75 0.20 -16.92
N SER A 348 -14.89 0.57 -15.64
CA SER A 348 -14.66 1.95 -15.19
C SER A 348 -13.61 2.03 -14.10
N ALA A 349 -12.83 3.12 -14.13
CA ALA A 349 -11.92 3.49 -13.07
C ALA A 349 -12.18 4.92 -12.63
N ARG A 350 -11.85 5.21 -11.37
CA ARG A 350 -12.12 6.50 -10.76
C ARG A 350 -10.89 7.00 -10.02
N ASP A 351 -10.70 8.30 -10.09
CA ASP A 351 -9.70 9.03 -9.31
C ASP A 351 -10.32 10.30 -8.75
N GLN A 352 -9.85 10.77 -7.60
CA GLN A 352 -10.44 11.89 -6.89
C GLN A 352 -9.39 12.85 -6.35
N VAL A 353 -9.68 14.16 -6.43
CA VAL A 353 -8.83 15.18 -5.83
C VAL A 353 -9.65 16.22 -5.08
N LYS A 354 -9.18 16.62 -3.89
CA LYS A 354 -9.81 17.67 -3.09
C LYS A 354 -9.23 19.04 -3.43
N ILE A 355 -10.08 19.96 -3.89
CA ILE A 355 -9.72 21.35 -4.20
C ILE A 355 -10.33 22.28 -3.15
N ALA A 356 -9.51 23.15 -2.56
CA ALA A 356 -9.97 24.16 -1.61
C ALA A 356 -9.89 25.57 -2.23
N ILE A 357 -11.03 26.24 -2.32
CA ILE A 357 -11.14 27.62 -2.79
C ILE A 357 -11.28 28.53 -1.58
N SER A 358 -10.21 29.24 -1.25
CA SER A 358 -10.19 30.16 -0.11
C SER A 358 -10.80 31.50 -0.46
N PHE A 359 -11.73 31.97 0.38
CA PHE A 359 -12.26 33.33 0.28
C PHE A 359 -11.17 34.38 0.54
N PHE A 360 -10.26 34.10 1.48
CA PHE A 360 -9.20 35.02 1.92
C PHE A 360 -7.95 34.97 1.03
N ASN A 361 -8.06 34.45 -0.19
CA ASN A 361 -6.96 34.47 -1.13
C ASN A 361 -6.69 35.93 -1.59
N PRO A 362 -5.44 36.45 -1.52
CA PRO A 362 -5.12 37.82 -1.93
C PRO A 362 -5.37 38.12 -3.41
N GLU A 363 -5.42 37.10 -4.27
CA GLU A 363 -5.83 37.24 -5.67
C GLU A 363 -7.35 37.32 -5.86
N ASN A 364 -8.16 37.09 -4.81
CA ASN A 364 -9.62 37.24 -4.86
C ASN A 364 -9.99 38.73 -4.89
N PRO A 365 -10.54 39.26 -5.99
CA PRO A 365 -10.90 40.68 -6.08
C PRO A 365 -11.99 41.07 -5.08
N THR A 366 -12.87 40.13 -4.72
CA THR A 366 -13.96 40.36 -3.76
C THR A 366 -13.44 40.64 -2.36
N LEU A 367 -12.30 40.05 -1.99
CA LEU A 367 -11.64 40.28 -0.71
C LEU A 367 -11.24 41.76 -0.58
N TRP A 368 -10.60 42.31 -1.61
CA TRP A 368 -10.16 43.71 -1.61
C TRP A 368 -11.30 44.71 -1.61
N ILE A 369 -12.41 44.39 -2.30
CA ILE A 369 -13.63 45.19 -2.23
C ILE A 369 -14.16 45.25 -0.79
N LEU A 370 -14.22 44.11 -0.10
CA LEU A 370 -14.67 44.04 1.30
C LEU A 370 -13.72 44.76 2.26
N VAL A 371 -12.41 44.57 2.11
CA VAL A 371 -11.40 45.29 2.91
C VAL A 371 -11.54 46.80 2.70
N GLY A 372 -11.68 47.25 1.45
CA GLY A 372 -11.90 48.65 1.13
C GLY A 372 -13.18 49.22 1.76
N ALA A 373 -14.28 48.47 1.72
CA ALA A 373 -15.55 48.86 2.35
C ALA A 373 -15.42 48.97 3.88
N ILE A 374 -14.74 48.01 4.53
CA ILE A 374 -14.51 48.03 5.99
C ILE A 374 -13.65 49.24 6.37
N VAL A 375 -12.59 49.53 5.62
CA VAL A 375 -11.73 50.71 5.85
C VAL A 375 -12.54 52.01 5.69
N ALA A 376 -13.36 52.11 4.65
CA ALA A 376 -14.20 53.28 4.41
C ALA A 376 -15.23 53.49 5.54
N LEU A 377 -15.87 52.41 6.02
CA LEU A 377 -16.78 52.46 7.17
C LEU A 377 -16.06 52.88 8.46
N GLY A 378 -14.87 52.34 8.70
CA GLY A 378 -14.04 52.70 9.86
C GLY A 378 -13.65 54.18 9.85
N LEU A 379 -13.17 54.69 8.71
CA LEU A 379 -12.86 56.11 8.54
C LEU A 379 -14.11 56.99 8.70
N GLY A 380 -15.26 56.57 8.15
CA GLY A 380 -16.55 57.25 8.34
C GLY A 380 -16.98 57.33 9.81
N ALA A 381 -16.81 56.25 10.57
CA ALA A 381 -17.07 56.22 12.01
C ALA A 381 -16.16 57.19 12.79
N ILE A 382 -14.88 57.27 12.43
CA ILE A 382 -13.93 58.21 13.05
C ILE A 382 -14.32 59.66 12.76
N VAL A 383 -14.68 59.98 11.51
CA VAL A 383 -15.10 61.33 11.11
C VAL A 383 -16.38 61.73 11.84
N THR A 384 -17.38 60.84 11.91
CA THR A 384 -18.64 61.11 12.60
C THR A 384 -18.43 61.28 14.12
N ALA A 385 -17.59 60.47 14.75
CA ALA A 385 -17.21 60.63 16.15
C ALA A 385 -16.56 62.00 16.41
N ARG A 386 -15.61 62.43 15.56
CA ARG A 386 -14.97 63.76 15.68
C ARG A 386 -15.93 64.92 15.48
N VAL A 387 -16.92 64.78 14.60
CA VAL A 387 -17.96 65.80 14.39
C VAL A 387 -18.88 65.90 15.61
N LEU A 388 -19.25 64.77 16.22
CA LEU A 388 -20.05 64.71 17.45
C LEU A 388 -19.31 65.32 18.64
N GLU A 389 -18.02 65.05 18.81
CA GLU A 389 -17.18 65.70 19.83
C GLU A 389 -17.14 67.22 19.65
N LYS A 390 -16.91 67.70 18.42
CA LYS A 390 -16.94 69.14 18.12
C LYS A 390 -18.30 69.78 18.39
N ARG A 391 -19.42 69.06 18.15
CA ARG A 391 -20.77 69.55 18.45
C ARG A 391 -21.06 69.60 19.95
N LYS A 392 -20.64 68.59 20.73
CA LYS A 392 -20.70 68.62 22.20
C LYS A 392 -19.89 69.79 22.78
N ALA A 393 -18.69 70.03 22.26
CA ALA A 393 -17.85 71.14 22.69
C ALA A 393 -18.47 72.53 22.40
N LYS A 394 -19.33 72.64 21.38
CA LYS A 394 -19.97 73.91 20.97
C LYS A 394 -21.33 74.17 21.64
N GLY A 395 -21.95 73.16 22.23
CA GLY A 395 -23.23 73.26 22.95
C GLY A 395 -23.11 73.41 24.47
N SER A 396 -21.89 73.54 25.00
CA SER A 396 -21.58 73.70 26.43
C SER A 396 -21.10 75.13 26.77
N LEU A 397 -21.48 76.13 25.97
CA LEU A 397 -21.16 77.55 26.17
C LEU A 397 -22.44 78.36 26.40
#